data_AF-A0A1B6JYU8-F1
#
_entry.id   AF-A0A1B6JYU8-F1
#
_cell.length_a   1.000
_cell.length_b   1.000
_cell.length_c   1.000
_cell.angle_alpha   90.00
_cell.angle_beta   90.00
_cell.angle_gamma   90.00
#
_symmetry.space_group_name_H-M   'P 1'
#
loop_
_entity.id
_entity.type
_entity.pdbx_description
1 polymer ?
#
loop_
_entity_poly.entity_id
_entity_poly.type
_entity_poly.pdbx_seq_one_letter_code
_entity_poly.pdbx_strand_id
1 'polypeptide(L)'
;EAIFMEPRPQRKTKSVDALKRCEHDPHVLLAVSKLFWCERKLQKCREWFNRTVKIEPDLGDAWAYFYKFELLNGTEEQQEDVKKRCIAAEPHHGEQWCKVSKNIKNWRLVTEAIFMEPRPQRKTKSVDALKRCEHDPHVLLAVSKLFWCERKLQKCREWFNRTVKIEPDLGDAWAYFYKFELLNGTEEQQEDVKKRCIAAEPHHGE
;
A
#
# COMPACT_ATOMS: atom_id res chain seq x y z
N GLU A 1 18.51 5.88 9.77
CA GLU A 1 17.99 7.26 9.92
C GLU A 1 19.05 8.32 10.28
N ALA A 2 20.17 7.97 10.93
CA ALA A 2 21.15 8.93 11.45
C ALA A 2 21.78 9.93 10.47
N ILE A 3 21.79 9.64 9.15
CA ILE A 3 22.34 10.55 8.11
C ILE A 3 21.42 11.77 7.88
N PHE A 4 20.10 11.60 7.98
CA PHE A 4 19.13 12.65 7.68
C PHE A 4 18.87 13.59 8.86
N MET A 5 19.20 13.14 10.08
CA MET A 5 19.12 13.93 11.31
C MET A 5 20.23 14.99 11.40
N GLU A 6 21.28 14.89 10.59
CA GLU A 6 22.36 15.88 10.56
C GLU A 6 22.04 17.12 9.71
N PRO A 7 22.69 18.26 10.00
CA PRO A 7 22.66 19.45 9.15
C PRO A 7 23.08 19.11 7.72
N ARG A 8 22.41 19.70 6.71
CA ARG A 8 22.64 19.43 5.28
C ARG A 8 24.13 19.35 4.87
N PRO A 9 25.04 20.23 5.32
CA PRO A 9 26.46 20.15 4.96
C PRO A 9 27.17 18.90 5.49
N GLN A 10 26.75 18.39 6.66
CA GLN A 10 27.42 17.28 7.36
C GLN A 10 26.90 15.89 6.93
N ARG A 11 25.75 15.83 6.25
CA ARG A 11 25.14 14.58 5.76
C ARG A 11 26.09 13.79 4.87
N LYS A 12 26.85 14.48 4.02
CA LYS A 12 27.81 13.85 3.11
C LYS A 12 28.96 13.19 3.88
N THR A 13 29.56 13.88 4.84
CA THR A 13 30.63 13.34 5.69
C THR A 13 30.15 12.13 6.48
N LYS A 14 28.97 12.23 7.12
CA LYS A 14 28.39 11.13 7.89
C LYS A 14 27.99 9.94 7.02
N SER A 15 27.55 10.18 5.78
CA SER A 15 27.26 9.11 4.82
C SER A 15 28.52 8.34 4.40
N VAL A 16 29.65 9.03 4.22
CA VAL A 16 30.94 8.40 3.90
C VAL A 16 31.47 7.61 5.08
N ASP A 17 31.36 8.14 6.30
CA ASP A 17 31.76 7.41 7.52
C ASP A 17 30.88 6.19 7.79
N ALA A 18 29.57 6.28 7.50
CA ALA A 18 28.65 5.15 7.58
C ALA A 18 29.01 4.07 6.53
N LEU A 19 29.34 4.47 5.29
CA LEU A 19 29.78 3.53 4.26
C LEU A 19 31.08 2.81 4.62
N LYS A 20 32.04 3.51 5.25
CA LYS A 20 33.30 2.91 5.70
C LYS A 20 33.13 1.87 6.81
N ARG A 21 32.10 2.04 7.64
CA ARG A 21 31.82 1.13 8.77
C ARG A 21 30.88 -0.01 8.39
N CYS A 22 29.96 0.24 7.45
CA CYS A 22 28.87 -0.67 7.09
C CYS A 22 28.65 -0.68 5.58
N GLU A 23 29.66 -1.13 4.81
CA GLU A 23 29.63 -1.06 3.34
C GLU A 23 28.52 -1.93 2.71
N HIS A 24 28.07 -2.96 3.44
CA HIS A 24 27.04 -3.91 3.00
C HIS A 24 25.69 -3.73 3.70
N ASP A 25 25.53 -2.71 4.56
CA ASP A 25 24.25 -2.47 5.21
C ASP A 25 23.26 -1.85 4.20
N PRO A 26 22.14 -2.53 3.89
CA PRO A 26 21.21 -2.10 2.86
C PRO A 26 20.45 -0.82 3.25
N HIS A 27 20.29 -0.52 4.54
CA HIS A 27 19.69 0.74 4.99
C HIS A 27 20.65 1.92 4.81
N VAL A 28 21.96 1.69 4.98
CA VAL A 28 22.99 2.71 4.71
C VAL A 28 23.05 3.01 3.22
N LEU A 29 23.06 1.98 2.37
CA LEU A 29 23.03 2.12 0.91
C LEU A 29 21.77 2.84 0.41
N LEU A 30 20.60 2.49 0.96
CA LEU A 30 19.34 3.18 0.67
C LEU A 30 19.38 4.65 1.10
N ALA A 31 19.96 4.95 2.26
CA ALA A 31 20.09 6.32 2.74
C ALA A 31 21.02 7.16 1.85
N VAL A 32 22.12 6.58 1.37
CA VAL A 32 23.05 7.22 0.41
C VAL A 32 22.34 7.46 -0.93
N SER A 33 21.57 6.49 -1.42
CA SER A 33 20.78 6.64 -2.65
C SER A 33 19.80 7.82 -2.53
N LYS A 34 19.06 7.92 -1.42
CA LYS A 34 18.19 9.06 -1.11
C LYS A 34 18.94 10.38 -0.99
N LEU A 35 20.16 10.38 -0.44
CA LEU A 35 20.99 11.59 -0.35
C LEU A 35 21.36 12.10 -1.76
N PHE A 36 21.79 11.21 -2.66
CA PHE A 36 22.06 11.57 -4.05
C PHE A 36 20.81 12.07 -4.78
N TRP A 37 19.64 11.52 -4.46
CA TRP A 37 18.38 12.03 -4.98
C TRP A 37 18.12 13.47 -4.52
N CYS A 38 18.30 13.78 -3.23
CA CYS A 38 18.16 15.14 -2.71
C CYS A 38 19.17 16.13 -3.32
N GLU A 39 20.39 15.67 -3.63
CA GLU A 39 21.42 16.45 -4.31
C GLU A 39 21.17 16.59 -5.83
N ARG A 40 20.06 16.04 -6.35
CA ARG A 40 19.70 16.01 -7.79
C ARG A 40 20.75 15.35 -8.69
N LYS A 41 21.59 14.46 -8.13
CA LYS A 41 22.57 13.69 -8.91
C LYS A 41 21.93 12.41 -9.44
N LEU A 42 21.08 12.55 -10.45
CA LEU A 42 20.19 11.49 -10.93
C LEU A 42 20.94 10.22 -11.37
N GLN A 43 22.02 10.36 -12.15
CA GLN A 43 22.79 9.20 -12.63
C GLN A 43 23.41 8.40 -11.48
N LYS A 44 24.06 9.09 -10.53
CA LYS A 44 24.61 8.46 -9.33
C LYS A 44 23.50 7.85 -8.47
N CYS A 45 22.39 8.55 -8.31
CA CYS A 45 21.23 8.05 -7.58
C CYS A 45 20.77 6.68 -8.13
N ARG A 46 20.64 6.57 -9.45
CA ARG A 46 20.27 5.33 -10.14
C ARG A 46 21.29 4.21 -9.94
N GLU A 47 22.58 4.50 -10.05
CA GLU A 47 23.66 3.53 -9.81
C GLU A 47 23.61 3.00 -8.37
N TRP A 48 23.41 3.89 -7.39
CA TRP A 48 23.34 3.54 -5.98
C TRP A 48 22.06 2.77 -5.63
N PHE A 49 20.92 3.10 -6.24
CA PHE A 49 19.71 2.29 -6.11
C PHE A 49 19.91 0.88 -6.68
N ASN A 50 20.49 0.75 -7.87
CA ASN A 50 20.81 -0.55 -8.46
C ASN A 50 21.77 -1.37 -7.58
N ARG A 51 22.78 -0.73 -6.97
CA ARG A 51 23.68 -1.38 -6.01
C ARG A 51 22.92 -1.83 -4.76
N THR A 52 22.01 -1.01 -4.24
CA THR A 52 21.22 -1.32 -3.03
C THR A 52 20.36 -2.55 -3.25
N VAL A 53 19.56 -2.58 -4.33
CA VAL A 53 18.65 -3.70 -4.62
C VAL A 53 19.37 -4.98 -5.08
N LYS A 54 20.63 -4.85 -5.53
CA LYS A 54 21.48 -6.00 -5.85
C LYS A 54 22.08 -6.65 -4.60
N ILE A 55 22.43 -5.85 -3.60
CA ILE A 55 23.01 -6.33 -2.34
C ILE A 55 21.92 -6.93 -1.46
N GLU A 56 20.78 -6.27 -1.34
CA GLU A 56 19.64 -6.77 -0.58
C GLU A 56 18.35 -6.68 -1.41
N PRO A 57 18.07 -7.73 -2.21
CA PRO A 57 16.83 -7.81 -3.00
C PRO A 57 15.58 -7.93 -2.13
N ASP A 58 15.71 -8.41 -0.89
CA ASP A 58 14.58 -8.65 0.02
C ASP A 58 14.07 -7.36 0.71
N LEU A 59 14.83 -6.26 0.61
CA LEU A 59 14.46 -4.97 1.17
C LEU A 59 13.47 -4.24 0.25
N GLY A 60 12.18 -4.44 0.49
CA GLY A 60 11.07 -3.81 -0.25
C GLY A 60 11.06 -2.29 -0.18
N ASP A 61 11.57 -1.70 0.91
CA ASP A 61 11.74 -0.24 1.01
C ASP A 61 12.68 0.28 -0.10
N ALA A 62 13.76 -0.45 -0.41
CA ALA A 62 14.71 -0.02 -1.44
C ALA A 62 14.07 -0.02 -2.82
N TRP A 63 13.32 -1.07 -3.15
CA TRP A 63 12.54 -1.13 -4.38
C TRP A 63 11.51 -0.01 -4.47
N ALA A 64 10.75 0.23 -3.39
CA ALA A 64 9.74 1.30 -3.31
C ALA A 64 10.31 2.67 -3.65
N TYR A 65 11.44 3.03 -3.04
CA TYR A 65 12.11 4.30 -3.33
C TYR A 65 12.72 4.35 -4.73
N PHE A 66 13.26 3.23 -5.22
CA PHE A 66 13.88 3.18 -6.55
C PHE A 66 12.85 3.38 -7.66
N TYR A 67 11.72 2.68 -7.62
CA TYR A 67 10.66 2.88 -8.60
C TYR A 67 10.03 4.27 -8.50
N LYS A 68 9.86 4.82 -7.29
CA LYS A 68 9.42 6.23 -7.13
C LYS A 68 10.39 7.22 -7.78
N PHE A 69 11.69 6.94 -7.71
CA PHE A 69 12.70 7.73 -8.40
C PHE A 69 12.55 7.65 -9.92
N GLU A 70 12.37 6.45 -10.48
CA GLU A 70 12.18 6.25 -11.93
C GLU A 70 10.84 6.82 -12.44
N LEU A 71 9.78 6.81 -11.65
CA LEU A 71 8.50 7.47 -11.99
C LEU A 71 8.66 8.97 -12.20
N LEU A 72 9.58 9.60 -11.47
CA LEU A 72 9.76 11.06 -11.50
C LEU A 72 10.89 11.51 -12.43
N ASN A 73 11.86 10.63 -12.73
CA ASN A 73 13.10 11.01 -13.40
C ASN A 73 13.53 10.05 -14.53
N GLY A 74 12.83 8.93 -14.70
CA GLY A 74 13.14 7.87 -15.67
C GLY A 74 12.14 7.78 -16.81
N THR A 75 12.45 6.92 -17.78
CA THR A 75 11.54 6.56 -18.89
C THR A 75 10.59 5.43 -18.48
N GLU A 76 9.50 5.24 -19.22
CA GLU A 76 8.55 4.14 -18.97
C GLU A 76 9.24 2.77 -19.00
N GLU A 77 10.19 2.56 -19.92
CA GLU A 77 10.99 1.33 -19.99
C GLU A 77 11.80 1.08 -18.72
N GLN A 78 12.41 2.12 -18.13
CA GLN A 78 13.18 2.03 -16.89
C GLN A 78 12.28 1.73 -15.70
N GLN A 79 11.10 2.33 -15.66
CA GLN A 79 10.10 2.03 -14.64
C GLN A 79 9.67 0.56 -14.72
N GLU A 80 9.43 0.07 -15.93
CA GLU A 80 8.98 -1.30 -16.15
C GLU A 80 10.08 -2.34 -15.87
N ASP A 81 11.35 -2.04 -16.15
CA ASP A 81 12.49 -2.86 -15.73
C ASP A 81 12.56 -3.01 -14.21
N VAL A 82 12.54 -1.89 -13.49
CA VAL A 82 12.59 -1.90 -12.01
C VAL A 82 11.40 -2.67 -11.44
N LYS A 83 10.22 -2.52 -12.04
CA LYS A 83 9.01 -3.26 -11.66
C LYS A 83 9.19 -4.76 -11.85
N LYS A 84 9.62 -5.22 -13.04
CA LYS A 84 9.83 -6.64 -13.33
C LYS A 84 10.84 -7.26 -12.37
N ARG A 85 11.93 -6.54 -12.09
CA ARG A 85 12.98 -7.00 -11.17
C ARG A 85 12.50 -7.06 -9.72
N CYS A 86 11.72 -6.09 -9.28
CA CYS A 86 11.10 -6.10 -7.95
C CYS A 86 10.14 -7.29 -7.79
N ILE A 87 9.30 -7.57 -8.79
CA ILE A 87 8.39 -8.73 -8.77
C ILE A 87 9.18 -10.03 -8.67
N ALA A 88 10.25 -10.18 -9.47
CA ALA A 88 11.11 -11.35 -9.43
C ALA A 88 11.88 -11.50 -8.11
N ALA A 89 12.13 -10.40 -7.40
CA ALA A 89 12.85 -10.40 -6.13
C ALA A 89 11.97 -10.73 -4.91
N GLU A 90 10.63 -10.66 -5.05
CA GLU A 90 9.65 -10.93 -3.99
C GLU A 90 10.04 -10.43 -2.59
N PRO A 91 10.26 -9.10 -2.41
CA PRO A 91 10.73 -8.59 -1.14
C PRO A 91 9.72 -8.78 0.00
N HIS A 92 10.20 -9.18 1.15
CA HIS A 92 9.44 -9.40 2.38
C HIS A 92 9.79 -8.41 3.50
N HIS A 93 10.97 -7.79 3.42
CA HIS A 93 11.50 -6.93 4.48
C HIS A 93 11.40 -5.43 4.15
N GLY A 94 11.47 -4.58 5.17
CA GLY A 94 11.35 -3.12 5.06
C GLY A 94 10.28 -2.59 5.99
N GLU A 95 10.56 -1.48 6.66
CA GLU A 95 9.66 -0.94 7.69
C GLU A 95 8.38 -0.38 7.04
N GLN A 96 8.54 0.35 5.93
CA GLN A 96 7.41 0.90 5.20
C GLN A 96 6.75 -0.19 4.34
N TRP A 97 7.56 -1.08 3.77
CA TRP A 97 7.11 -2.23 3.01
C TRP A 97 6.24 -3.16 3.84
N CYS A 98 6.67 -3.55 5.05
CA CYS A 98 5.85 -4.36 5.95
C CYS A 98 4.57 -3.64 6.36
N LYS A 99 4.63 -2.34 6.68
CA LYS A 99 3.43 -1.55 7.05
C LYS A 99 2.40 -1.48 5.91
N VAL A 100 2.87 -1.42 4.65
CA VAL A 100 2.01 -1.35 3.48
C VAL A 100 1.55 -2.75 3.04
N SER A 101 2.46 -3.71 2.92
CA SER A 101 2.18 -5.10 2.52
C SER A 101 1.26 -5.82 3.51
N LYS A 102 1.49 -5.66 4.82
CA LYS A 102 0.68 -6.28 5.89
C LYS A 102 -0.57 -5.48 6.24
N ASN A 103 -0.86 -4.39 5.53
CA ASN A 103 -2.10 -3.67 5.71
C ASN A 103 -3.26 -4.56 5.26
N ILE A 104 -4.32 -4.68 6.06
CA ILE A 104 -5.54 -5.47 5.75
C ILE A 104 -6.12 -5.09 4.37
N LYS A 105 -5.87 -3.87 3.87
CA LYS A 105 -6.28 -3.43 2.53
C LYS A 105 -5.48 -4.03 1.37
N ASN A 106 -4.29 -4.55 1.64
CA ASN A 106 -3.31 -5.02 0.65
C ASN A 106 -3.02 -6.53 0.77
N TRP A 107 -3.73 -7.25 1.65
CA TRP A 107 -3.41 -8.64 2.01
C TRP A 107 -3.54 -9.66 0.86
N ARG A 108 -4.29 -9.33 -0.20
CA ARG A 108 -4.42 -10.14 -1.43
C ARG A 108 -3.65 -9.55 -2.63
N LEU A 109 -2.89 -8.49 -2.44
CA LEU A 109 -2.17 -7.82 -3.51
C LEU A 109 -0.74 -8.39 -3.61
N VAL A 110 -0.45 -9.04 -4.74
CA VAL A 110 0.91 -9.43 -5.12
C VAL A 110 1.78 -8.15 -5.20
N THR A 111 3.09 -8.25 -5.00
CA THR A 111 4.11 -7.16 -5.04
C THR A 111 3.83 -6.09 -6.10
N GLU A 112 3.36 -6.51 -7.28
CA GLU A 112 2.92 -5.64 -8.38
C GLU A 112 1.77 -4.68 -8.03
N ALA A 113 0.76 -5.14 -7.30
CA ALA A 113 -0.44 -4.37 -6.98
C ALA A 113 -0.27 -3.46 -5.76
N ILE A 114 0.67 -3.78 -4.85
CA ILE A 114 1.13 -2.84 -3.81
C ILE A 114 1.85 -1.64 -4.45
N PHE A 115 2.57 -1.89 -5.55
CA PHE A 115 3.27 -0.89 -6.34
C PHE A 115 2.36 -0.01 -7.20
N MET A 116 1.32 -0.60 -7.79
CA MET A 116 0.36 0.07 -8.68
C MET A 116 -0.72 0.90 -7.97
N GLU A 117 -0.45 1.46 -6.79
CA GLU A 117 -1.41 2.31 -6.08
C GLU A 117 -1.14 3.84 -6.23
N PRO A 118 -1.14 4.41 -7.45
CA PRO A 118 -1.64 5.77 -7.64
C PRO A 118 -3.15 5.77 -7.38
N ARG A 119 -3.59 6.58 -6.41
CA ARG A 119 -5.00 6.87 -6.09
C ARG A 119 -5.97 6.97 -7.30
N PRO A 120 -5.59 7.41 -8.52
CA PRO A 120 -6.49 7.48 -9.66
C PRO A 120 -6.91 6.14 -10.30
N GLN A 121 -6.10 5.08 -10.22
CA GLN A 121 -6.31 3.83 -10.99
C GLN A 121 -7.17 2.78 -10.27
N ARG A 122 -7.52 3.03 -9.00
CA ARG A 122 -8.38 2.18 -8.15
C ARG A 122 -9.77 1.91 -8.74
N LYS A 123 -10.29 2.82 -9.56
CA LYS A 123 -11.63 2.67 -10.17
C LYS A 123 -11.67 1.60 -11.25
N THR A 124 -10.61 1.43 -12.03
CA THR A 124 -10.64 0.54 -13.20
C THR A 124 -10.51 -0.93 -12.78
N LYS A 125 -9.60 -1.22 -11.83
CA LYS A 125 -9.38 -2.59 -11.34
C LYS A 125 -10.51 -3.14 -10.46
N SER A 126 -11.20 -2.26 -9.70
CA SER A 126 -12.39 -2.68 -8.95
C SER A 126 -13.53 -3.08 -9.88
N VAL A 127 -13.70 -2.40 -11.02
CA VAL A 127 -14.70 -2.76 -12.03
C VAL A 127 -14.36 -4.09 -12.73
N ASP A 128 -13.08 -4.39 -12.97
CA ASP A 128 -12.67 -5.66 -13.58
C ASP A 128 -12.79 -6.85 -12.60
N ALA A 129 -12.56 -6.63 -11.29
CA ALA A 129 -12.83 -7.63 -10.26
C ALA A 129 -14.34 -7.91 -10.10
N LEU A 130 -15.18 -6.88 -10.25
CA LEU A 130 -16.64 -7.02 -10.21
C LEU A 130 -17.20 -7.91 -11.33
N LYS A 131 -16.55 -7.94 -12.50
CA LYS A 131 -16.96 -8.81 -13.62
C LYS A 131 -16.65 -10.30 -13.42
N ARG A 132 -15.82 -10.65 -12.43
CA ARG A 132 -15.40 -12.04 -12.15
C ARG A 132 -15.94 -12.61 -10.84
N CYS A 133 -16.36 -11.78 -9.90
CA CYS A 133 -16.78 -12.21 -8.55
C CYS A 133 -18.07 -11.50 -8.10
N GLU A 134 -19.16 -11.57 -8.89
CA GLU A 134 -20.42 -10.85 -8.59
C GLU A 134 -21.06 -11.20 -7.23
N HIS A 135 -20.63 -12.29 -6.58
CA HIS A 135 -21.23 -12.83 -5.36
C HIS A 135 -20.24 -13.15 -4.22
N ASP A 136 -18.95 -12.81 -4.32
CA ASP A 136 -18.02 -13.04 -3.20
C ASP A 136 -18.18 -11.92 -2.14
N PRO A 137 -18.61 -12.23 -0.91
CA PRO A 137 -18.89 -11.22 0.11
C PRO A 137 -17.64 -10.47 0.60
N HIS A 138 -16.45 -11.10 0.56
CA HIS A 138 -15.20 -10.44 0.92
C HIS A 138 -14.77 -9.43 -0.16
N VAL A 139 -15.01 -9.75 -1.43
CA VAL A 139 -14.78 -8.81 -2.55
C VAL A 139 -15.73 -7.62 -2.43
N LEU A 140 -17.01 -7.86 -2.16
CA LEU A 140 -17.99 -6.80 -1.95
C LEU A 140 -17.62 -5.91 -0.75
N LEU A 141 -17.21 -6.50 0.38
CA LEU A 141 -16.72 -5.77 1.55
C LEU A 141 -15.48 -4.91 1.24
N ALA A 142 -14.55 -5.43 0.44
CA ALA A 142 -13.37 -4.68 0.01
C ALA A 142 -13.75 -3.47 -0.87
N VAL A 143 -14.72 -3.64 -1.77
CA VAL A 143 -15.26 -2.55 -2.61
C VAL A 143 -15.93 -1.47 -1.75
N SER A 144 -16.75 -1.85 -0.75
CA SER A 144 -17.36 -0.90 0.20
C SER A 144 -16.29 -0.08 0.92
N LYS A 145 -15.25 -0.73 1.46
CA LYS A 145 -14.11 -0.06 2.12
C LYS A 145 -13.33 0.88 1.18
N LEU A 146 -13.23 0.53 -0.10
CA LEU A 146 -12.59 1.37 -1.12
C LEU A 146 -13.39 2.65 -1.34
N PHE A 147 -14.71 2.54 -1.55
CA PHE A 147 -15.59 3.71 -1.68
C PHE A 147 -15.60 4.59 -0.44
N TRP A 148 -15.49 3.99 0.75
CA TRP A 148 -15.36 4.73 2.00
C TRP A 148 -14.07 5.57 2.02
N CYS A 149 -12.94 4.97 1.64
CA CYS A 149 -11.64 5.68 1.58
C CYS A 149 -11.63 6.82 0.55
N GLU A 150 -12.42 6.69 -0.52
CA GLU A 150 -12.60 7.72 -1.54
C GLU A 150 -13.62 8.81 -1.14
N ARG A 151 -14.16 8.77 0.09
CA ARG A 151 -15.18 9.71 0.61
C ARG A 151 -16.49 9.71 -0.21
N LYS A 152 -16.77 8.64 -0.96
CA LYS A 152 -18.03 8.49 -1.73
C LYS A 152 -19.08 7.78 -0.89
N LEU A 153 -19.66 8.52 0.05
CA LEU A 153 -20.51 7.97 1.12
C LEU A 153 -21.76 7.25 0.58
N GLN A 154 -22.43 7.81 -0.43
CA GLN A 154 -23.65 7.22 -0.98
C GLN A 154 -23.39 5.86 -1.64
N LYS A 155 -22.37 5.76 -2.49
CA LYS A 155 -21.95 4.49 -3.10
C LYS A 155 -21.47 3.50 -2.04
N CYS A 156 -20.67 3.96 -1.08
CA CYS A 156 -20.22 3.13 0.03
C CYS A 156 -21.38 2.45 0.75
N ARG A 157 -22.45 3.20 1.04
CA ARG A 157 -23.67 2.68 1.68
C ARG A 157 -24.42 1.67 0.81
N GLU A 158 -24.55 1.93 -0.50
CA GLU A 158 -25.16 0.98 -1.45
C GLU A 158 -24.40 -0.36 -1.46
N TRP A 159 -23.06 -0.30 -1.51
CA TRP A 159 -22.22 -1.49 -1.51
C TRP A 159 -22.27 -2.24 -0.19
N PHE A 160 -22.26 -1.57 0.96
CA PHE A 160 -22.46 -2.24 2.25
C PHE A 160 -23.80 -2.95 2.35
N ASN A 161 -24.89 -2.30 1.90
CA ASN A 161 -26.21 -2.93 1.85
C ASN A 161 -26.23 -4.15 0.93
N ARG A 162 -25.50 -4.11 -0.19
CA ARG A 162 -25.36 -5.26 -1.10
C ARG A 162 -24.55 -6.39 -0.45
N THR A 163 -23.47 -6.09 0.27
CA THR A 163 -22.65 -7.09 0.98
C THR A 163 -23.49 -7.86 1.99
N VAL A 164 -24.15 -7.16 2.92
CA VAL A 164 -24.92 -7.80 4.00
C VAL A 164 -26.21 -8.47 3.53
N LYS A 165 -26.68 -8.14 2.31
CA LYS A 165 -27.82 -8.82 1.68
C LYS A 165 -27.41 -10.14 1.04
N ILE A 166 -26.19 -10.22 0.50
CA ILE A 166 -25.67 -11.44 -0.14
C ILE A 166 -25.20 -12.43 0.92
N GLU A 167 -24.49 -11.96 1.94
CA GLU A 167 -23.97 -12.80 3.02
C GLU A 167 -24.29 -12.15 4.37
N PRO A 168 -25.49 -12.40 4.93
CA PRO A 168 -25.87 -11.91 6.25
C PRO A 168 -25.02 -12.50 7.39
N ASP A 169 -24.42 -13.67 7.19
CA ASP A 169 -23.68 -14.40 8.23
C ASP A 169 -22.25 -13.86 8.46
N LEU A 170 -21.78 -12.97 7.58
CA LEU A 170 -20.44 -12.36 7.65
C LEU A 170 -20.43 -11.21 8.68
N GLY A 171 -20.00 -11.51 9.91
CA GLY A 171 -19.95 -10.57 11.03
C GLY A 171 -19.07 -9.36 10.76
N ASP A 172 -17.96 -9.55 10.05
CA ASP A 172 -17.09 -8.46 9.62
C ASP A 172 -17.84 -7.42 8.79
N ALA A 173 -18.71 -7.85 7.88
CA ALA A 173 -19.45 -6.94 7.02
C ALA A 173 -20.35 -6.01 7.85
N TRP A 174 -21.03 -6.55 8.85
CA TRP A 174 -21.84 -5.78 9.79
C TRP A 174 -21.00 -4.85 10.67
N ALA A 175 -19.86 -5.31 11.18
CA ALA A 175 -18.97 -4.51 12.00
C ALA A 175 -18.44 -3.28 11.24
N TYR A 176 -17.99 -3.46 10.00
CA TYR A 176 -17.54 -2.35 9.16
C TYR A 176 -18.69 -1.45 8.71
N PHE A 177 -19.87 -2.00 8.45
CA PHE A 177 -21.04 -1.22 8.06
C PHE A 177 -21.54 -0.33 9.21
N TYR A 178 -21.65 -0.86 10.42
CA TYR A 178 -22.03 -0.09 11.60
C TYR A 178 -21.01 1.01 11.91
N LYS A 179 -19.71 0.70 11.81
CA LYS A 179 -18.64 1.70 11.96
C LYS A 179 -18.73 2.82 10.91
N PHE A 180 -19.12 2.48 9.69
CA PHE A 180 -19.33 3.46 8.62
C PHE A 180 -20.48 4.41 8.95
N GLU A 181 -21.64 3.90 9.41
CA GLU A 181 -22.79 4.72 9.78
C GLU A 181 -22.57 5.53 11.05
N LEU A 182 -21.77 5.03 12.02
CA LEU A 182 -21.36 5.80 13.20
C LEU A 182 -20.57 7.07 12.82
N LEU A 183 -19.75 6.98 11.77
CA LEU A 183 -18.86 8.06 11.37
C LEU A 183 -19.46 8.98 10.31
N ASN A 184 -20.46 8.53 9.54
CA ASN A 184 -20.94 9.22 8.33
C ASN A 184 -22.47 9.20 8.16
N GLY A 185 -23.21 8.51 9.01
CA GLY A 185 -24.66 8.32 8.94
C GLY A 185 -25.44 9.08 10.01
N THR A 186 -26.78 9.04 9.88
CA THR A 186 -27.70 9.53 10.91
C THR A 186 -27.94 8.49 11.99
N GLU A 187 -28.46 8.88 13.15
CA GLU A 187 -28.80 7.94 14.24
C GLU A 187 -29.80 6.87 13.79
N GLU A 188 -30.76 7.23 12.94
CA GLU A 188 -31.72 6.28 12.34
C GLU A 188 -31.03 5.19 11.49
N GLN A 189 -30.01 5.57 10.71
CA GLN A 189 -29.23 4.62 9.89
C GLN A 189 -28.37 3.70 10.75
N GLN A 190 -27.83 4.20 11.86
CA GLN A 190 -27.08 3.40 12.81
C GLN A 190 -27.98 2.37 13.50
N GLU A 191 -29.17 2.78 13.92
CA GLU A 191 -30.16 1.88 14.50
C GLU A 191 -30.64 0.81 13.51
N ASP A 192 -30.88 1.17 12.24
CA ASP A 192 -31.26 0.21 11.20
C ASP A 192 -30.22 -0.90 11.05
N VAL A 193 -28.95 -0.53 10.88
CA VAL A 193 -27.85 -1.50 10.72
C VAL A 193 -27.71 -2.38 11.95
N LYS A 194 -27.87 -1.82 13.16
CA LYS A 194 -27.82 -2.57 14.41
C LYS A 194 -28.96 -3.57 14.53
N LYS A 195 -30.21 -3.16 14.23
CA LYS A 195 -31.39 -4.04 14.25
C LYS A 195 -31.25 -5.18 13.25
N ARG A 196 -30.80 -4.87 12.04
CA ARG A 196 -30.58 -5.87 10.97
C ARG A 196 -29.44 -6.84 11.29
N CYS A 197 -28.37 -6.37 11.90
CA CYS A 197 -27.27 -7.22 12.37
C CYS A 197 -27.74 -8.21 13.44
N ILE A 198 -28.51 -7.74 14.44
CA ILE A 198 -29.07 -8.62 15.49
C ILE A 198 -30.00 -9.66 14.88
N ALA A 199 -30.84 -9.28 13.92
CA ALA A 199 -31.74 -10.20 13.24
C ALA A 199 -31.02 -11.23 12.35
N ALA A 200 -29.80 -10.94 11.89
CA ALA A 200 -29.02 -11.80 11.02
C ALA A 200 -28.13 -12.80 11.79
N GLU A 201 -27.92 -12.62 13.10
CA GLU A 201 -27.08 -13.49 13.96
C GLU A 201 -25.78 -13.99 13.33
N PRO A 202 -24.88 -13.11 12.84
CA PRO A 202 -23.70 -13.53 12.10
C PRO A 202 -22.71 -14.33 12.96
N HIS A 203 -22.24 -15.46 12.45
CA HIS A 203 -21.34 -16.39 13.16
C HIS A 203 -19.91 -16.41 12.60
N HIS A 204 -19.66 -15.87 11.40
CA HIS A 204 -18.33 -15.83 10.79
C HIS A 204 -17.70 -14.44 10.87
N GLY A 205 -16.70 -14.29 11.73
CA GLY A 205 -15.75 -13.17 11.76
C GLY A 205 -14.37 -13.71 12.15
N GLU A 206 -13.32 -13.31 11.43
CA GLU A 206 -11.93 -13.62 11.79
C GLU A 206 -11.38 -12.68 12.87
#